data_AF-A0A842XCK0-F1
#
_entry.id   AF-A0A842XCK0-F1
#
_cell.length_a   1.000
_cell.length_b   1.000
_cell.length_c   1.000
_cell.angle_alpha   90.00
_cell.angle_beta   90.00
_cell.angle_gamma   90.00
#
_symmetry.space_group_name_H-M   'P 1'
#
loop_
_entity.id
_entity.type
_entity.pdbx_description
1 polymer ?
#
loop_
_entity_poly.entity_id
_entity_poly.type
_entity_poly.pdbx_seq_one_letter_code
_entity_poly.pdbx_strand_id
1 'polypeptide(L)'
;MGIFNGFSVILLLYEILALFVLVIIVLSILSSSIRIVREYERAVIFRLGRLMGAKGPGLFFIVPGVDRTRIVDLRTITYDARMIKIITRDNIRCDVDSFVYYRVVDPVKAVCEVEDYVHATQMLAKTVLRDVLGHAELDDLLTKTTEFTKQIQEEIDEFTDPWGIKVSAVAISDVLLPAEMQRAIAKQAEAEREKRARIIVAEGEYVAAEKMAQAAEVYGKSPITLKLRELQTLTDIAREKNLVVVTSTTDLRELGNIVALTRAAVGKGEQVKKK
;
A
#
# COMPACT_ATOMS: atom_id res chain seq x y z
N MET A 1 76.54 -26.01 44.97
CA MET A 1 75.70 -24.85 45.34
C MET A 1 74.94 -24.29 44.12
N GLY A 2 74.38 -25.16 43.25
CA GLY A 2 73.71 -24.74 42.00
C GLY A 2 72.31 -25.32 41.78
N ILE A 3 71.85 -26.23 42.65
CA ILE A 3 70.54 -26.90 42.52
C ILE A 3 69.42 -26.07 43.15
N PHE A 4 69.73 -25.24 44.16
CA PHE A 4 68.76 -24.33 44.80
C PHE A 4 68.28 -23.19 43.88
N ASN A 5 69.12 -22.75 42.93
CA ASN A 5 68.73 -21.72 41.97
C ASN A 5 67.73 -22.24 40.94
N GLY A 6 67.84 -23.51 40.52
CA GLY A 6 66.90 -24.12 39.56
C GLY A 6 65.49 -24.29 40.13
N PHE A 7 65.37 -24.73 41.38
CA PHE A 7 64.07 -24.88 42.05
C PHE A 7 63.40 -23.52 42.30
N SER A 8 64.18 -22.51 42.70
CA SER A 8 63.69 -21.14 42.90
C SER A 8 63.22 -20.51 41.57
N VAL A 9 63.90 -20.79 40.45
CA VAL A 9 63.52 -20.32 39.12
C VAL A 9 62.21 -20.97 38.64
N ILE A 10 61.99 -22.26 38.91
CA ILE A 10 60.73 -22.96 38.57
C ILE A 10 59.55 -22.40 39.38
N LEU A 11 59.77 -22.08 40.65
CA LEU A 11 58.74 -21.49 41.53
C LEU A 11 58.34 -20.08 41.07
N LEU A 12 59.32 -19.24 40.69
CA LEU A 12 59.07 -17.93 40.09
C LEU A 12 58.34 -18.03 38.74
N LEU A 13 58.65 -19.04 37.93
CA LEU A 13 57.98 -19.26 36.64
C LEU A 13 56.51 -19.68 36.81
N TYR A 14 56.20 -20.43 37.87
CA TYR A 14 54.82 -20.77 38.24
C TYR A 14 54.02 -19.56 38.73
N GLU A 15 54.61 -18.71 39.59
CA GLU A 15 54.01 -17.44 40.05
C GLU A 15 53.70 -16.51 38.86
N ILE A 16 54.63 -16.37 37.91
CA ILE A 16 54.44 -15.56 36.70
C ILE A 16 53.34 -16.15 35.81
N LEU A 17 53.31 -17.47 35.63
CA LEU A 17 52.28 -18.14 34.85
C LEU A 17 50.90 -17.98 35.51
N ALA A 18 50.79 -18.12 36.83
CA ALA A 18 49.55 -17.93 37.57
C ALA A 18 49.06 -16.48 37.48
N LEU A 19 49.95 -15.49 37.61
CA LEU A 19 49.64 -14.09 37.40
C LEU A 19 49.16 -13.81 35.98
N PHE A 20 49.82 -14.40 34.98
CA PHE A 20 49.45 -14.25 33.57
C PHE A 20 48.05 -14.83 33.28
N VAL A 21 47.75 -16.01 33.81
CA VAL A 21 46.41 -16.62 33.71
C VAL A 21 45.36 -15.77 34.42
N LEU A 22 45.66 -15.24 35.61
CA LEU A 22 44.76 -14.33 36.33
C LEU A 22 44.48 -13.06 35.52
N VAL A 23 45.51 -12.45 34.93
CA VAL A 23 45.37 -11.25 34.08
C VAL A 23 44.51 -11.54 32.87
N ILE A 24 44.69 -12.70 32.21
CA ILE A 24 43.85 -13.12 31.07
C ILE A 24 42.39 -13.30 31.50
N ILE A 25 42.13 -13.93 32.64
CA ILE A 25 40.78 -14.11 33.17
C ILE A 25 40.12 -12.76 33.46
N VAL A 26 40.85 -11.85 34.12
CA VAL A 26 40.36 -10.50 34.42
C VAL A 26 40.08 -9.72 33.14
N LEU A 27 40.97 -9.75 32.14
CA LEU A 27 40.74 -9.12 30.85
C LEU A 27 39.55 -9.73 30.10
N SER A 28 39.38 -11.06 30.17
CA SER A 28 38.26 -11.76 29.53
C SER A 28 36.91 -11.34 30.14
N ILE A 29 36.86 -11.20 31.47
CA ILE A 29 35.68 -10.70 32.19
C ILE A 29 35.41 -9.23 31.85
N LEU A 30 36.43 -8.37 31.85
CA LEU A 30 36.28 -6.95 31.49
C LEU A 30 35.78 -6.78 30.06
N SER A 31 36.39 -7.52 29.12
CA SER A 31 35.99 -7.50 27.70
C SER A 31 34.55 -7.97 27.52
N SER A 32 34.16 -9.04 28.21
CA SER A 32 32.79 -9.58 28.16
C SER A 32 31.76 -8.71 28.90
N SER A 33 32.21 -7.79 29.76
CA SER A 33 31.34 -6.90 30.54
C SER A 33 30.86 -5.69 29.74
N ILE A 34 31.59 -5.30 28.70
CA ILE A 34 31.26 -4.14 27.87
C ILE A 34 30.36 -4.60 26.73
N ARG A 35 29.09 -4.18 26.74
CA ARG A 35 28.19 -4.39 25.61
C ARG A 35 27.78 -3.07 25.00
N ILE A 36 27.76 -3.05 23.67
CA ILE A 36 27.36 -1.91 22.87
C ILE A 36 26.05 -2.27 22.19
N VAL A 37 25.04 -1.42 22.37
CA VAL A 37 23.71 -1.61 21.77
C VAL A 37 23.39 -0.40 20.89
N ARG A 38 22.77 -0.67 19.74
CA ARG A 38 22.48 0.34 18.72
C ARG A 38 21.36 1.29 19.17
N GLU A 39 21.25 2.45 18.53
CA GLU A 39 20.27 3.47 18.92
C GLU A 39 18.81 3.00 18.88
N TYR A 40 18.49 2.16 17.90
CA TYR A 40 17.17 1.56 17.70
C TYR A 40 16.94 0.27 18.49
N GLU A 41 17.92 -0.19 19.27
CA GLU A 41 17.83 -1.38 20.09
C GLU A 41 17.73 -1.00 21.58
N ARG A 42 17.08 -1.85 22.37
CA ARG A 42 17.06 -1.76 23.83
C ARG A 42 17.42 -3.09 24.43
N ALA A 43 18.26 -3.06 25.47
CA ALA A 43 18.62 -4.26 26.21
C ALA A 43 17.83 -4.34 27.51
N VAL A 44 16.98 -5.35 27.62
CA VAL A 44 16.29 -5.71 28.86
C VAL A 44 17.23 -6.59 29.68
N ILE A 45 17.56 -6.15 30.90
CA ILE A 45 18.55 -6.82 31.75
C ILE A 45 17.86 -7.50 32.92
N PHE A 46 18.14 -8.79 33.07
CA PHE A 46 17.74 -9.63 34.20
C PHE A 46 18.96 -9.94 35.04
N ARG A 47 18.94 -9.56 36.32
CA ARG A 47 19.99 -9.88 37.29
C ARG A 47 19.47 -10.91 38.28
N LEU A 48 20.03 -12.12 38.28
CA LEU A 48 19.57 -13.22 39.13
C LEU A 48 18.03 -13.43 39.07
N GLY A 49 17.44 -13.25 37.88
CA GLY A 49 15.99 -13.37 37.67
C GLY A 49 15.15 -12.15 38.04
N ARG A 50 15.73 -11.08 38.61
CA ARG A 50 15.03 -9.80 38.84
C ARG A 50 15.20 -8.87 37.64
N LEU A 51 14.12 -8.22 37.25
CA LEU A 51 14.13 -7.18 36.24
C LEU A 51 14.83 -5.92 36.80
N MET A 52 15.91 -5.48 36.15
CA MET A 52 16.49 -4.16 36.43
C MET A 52 15.93 -3.04 35.53
N GLY A 53 15.22 -3.42 34.46
CA GLY A 53 14.64 -2.52 33.46
C GLY A 53 15.33 -2.61 32.10
N ALA A 54 14.88 -1.77 31.18
CA ALA A 54 15.50 -1.61 29.87
C ALA A 54 16.55 -0.51 29.91
N LYS A 55 17.78 -0.82 29.47
CA LYS A 55 18.82 0.20 29.27
C LYS A 55 18.78 0.75 27.84
N GLY A 56 18.96 2.06 27.77
CA GLY A 56 19.05 2.83 26.53
C GLY A 56 20.29 2.49 25.69
N PRO A 57 20.43 3.15 24.54
CA PRO A 57 21.47 2.84 23.58
C PRO A 57 22.84 3.33 24.06
N GLY A 58 23.90 2.74 23.51
CA GLY A 58 25.28 3.06 23.87
C GLY A 58 25.97 1.97 24.68
N LEU A 59 27.02 2.37 25.39
CA LEU A 59 27.90 1.46 26.12
C LEU A 59 27.40 1.30 27.55
N PHE A 60 27.10 0.06 27.94
CA PHE A 60 26.76 -0.26 29.32
C PHE A 60 27.48 -1.51 29.81
N PHE A 61 27.75 -1.50 31.12
CA PHE A 61 28.41 -2.60 31.79
C PHE A 61 27.38 -3.63 32.26
N ILE A 62 27.70 -4.88 32.02
CA ILE A 62 26.93 -6.06 32.43
C ILE A 62 27.88 -7.00 33.15
N VAL A 63 27.41 -7.70 34.18
CA VAL A 63 28.23 -8.69 34.88
C VAL A 63 28.06 -10.04 34.18
N PRO A 64 29.08 -10.53 33.43
CA PRO A 64 28.97 -11.81 32.73
C PRO A 64 28.76 -12.95 33.73
N GLY A 65 27.80 -13.82 33.45
CA GLY A 65 27.43 -14.96 34.30
C GLY A 65 26.24 -14.71 35.23
N VAL A 66 26.07 -13.50 35.75
CA VAL A 66 24.95 -13.13 36.65
C VAL A 66 23.81 -12.45 35.90
N ASP A 67 24.16 -11.60 34.94
CA ASP A 67 23.20 -10.82 34.17
C ASP A 67 22.85 -11.52 32.85
N ARG A 68 21.55 -11.71 32.59
CA ARG A 68 21.03 -12.13 31.28
C ARG A 68 20.44 -10.92 30.59
N THR A 69 20.70 -10.77 29.30
CA THR A 69 20.18 -9.64 28.51
C THR A 69 19.42 -10.12 27.31
N ARG A 70 18.28 -9.49 27.02
CA ARG A 70 17.55 -9.67 25.76
C ARG A 70 17.49 -8.35 25.01
N ILE A 71 17.93 -8.36 23.76
CA ILE A 71 17.94 -7.17 22.90
C ILE A 71 16.65 -7.18 22.11
N VAL A 72 15.96 -6.04 22.12
CA VAL A 72 14.69 -5.83 21.41
C VAL A 72 14.87 -4.66 20.45
N ASP A 73 14.41 -4.83 19.22
CA ASP A 73 14.39 -3.78 18.20
C ASP A 73 13.11 -2.94 18.36
N LEU A 74 13.26 -1.62 18.36
CA LEU A 74 12.13 -0.68 18.49
C LEU A 74 11.58 -0.22 17.13
N ARG A 75 12.19 -0.64 16.01
CA ARG A 75 11.74 -0.28 14.67
C ARG A 75 10.40 -0.92 14.34
N THR A 76 9.70 -0.31 13.39
CA THR A 76 8.50 -0.91 12.81
C THR A 76 8.88 -2.16 12.02
N ILE A 77 8.26 -3.27 12.40
CA ILE A 77 8.40 -4.57 11.76
C ILE A 77 7.08 -4.82 11.03
N THR A 78 7.20 -5.38 9.83
CA THR A 78 6.04 -5.82 9.04
C THR A 78 5.82 -7.30 9.29
N TYR A 79 4.62 -7.64 9.75
CA TYR A 79 4.13 -9.01 9.67
C TYR A 79 3.31 -9.18 8.40
N ASP A 80 3.66 -10.21 7.65
CA ASP A 80 3.01 -10.57 6.41
C ASP A 80 2.07 -11.76 6.66
N ALA A 81 0.78 -11.48 6.66
CA ALA A 81 -0.29 -12.42 6.90
C ALA A 81 -0.87 -12.90 5.57
N ARG A 82 -0.07 -13.67 4.82
CA ARG A 82 -0.45 -14.22 3.50
C ARG A 82 -1.48 -15.34 3.61
N MET A 83 -2.37 -15.37 2.62
CA MET A 83 -3.28 -16.46 2.29
C MET A 83 -4.12 -16.94 3.48
N ILE A 84 -4.72 -15.99 4.21
CA ILE A 84 -5.68 -16.34 5.25
C ILE A 84 -6.98 -16.77 4.57
N LYS A 85 -7.29 -18.06 4.71
CA LYS A 85 -8.57 -18.62 4.25
C LYS A 85 -9.68 -18.19 5.19
N ILE A 86 -10.66 -17.47 4.67
CA ILE A 86 -11.84 -17.03 5.41
C ILE A 86 -13.12 -17.42 4.66
N ILE A 87 -14.21 -17.48 5.41
CA ILE A 87 -15.56 -17.58 4.87
C ILE A 87 -16.28 -16.33 5.34
N THR A 88 -16.73 -15.53 4.38
CA THR A 88 -17.51 -14.33 4.63
C THR A 88 -18.91 -14.67 5.11
N ARG A 89 -19.65 -13.67 5.59
CA ARG A 89 -21.05 -13.82 6.02
C ARG A 89 -21.97 -14.39 4.91
N ASP A 90 -21.65 -14.09 3.65
CA ASP A 90 -22.37 -14.60 2.47
C ASP A 90 -22.01 -16.04 2.10
N ASN A 91 -21.26 -16.74 2.96
CA ASN A 91 -20.78 -18.10 2.74
C ASN A 91 -19.86 -18.24 1.51
N ILE A 92 -19.16 -17.15 1.16
CA ILE A 92 -18.19 -17.13 0.08
C ILE A 92 -16.80 -17.38 0.68
N ARG A 93 -16.11 -18.39 0.13
CA ARG A 93 -14.72 -18.69 0.48
C ARG A 93 -13.80 -17.74 -0.26
N CYS A 94 -12.97 -17.00 0.46
CA CYS A 94 -11.94 -16.16 -0.13
C CYS A 94 -10.64 -16.28 0.67
N ASP A 95 -9.53 -16.03 -0.02
CA ASP A 95 -8.21 -15.93 0.60
C ASP A 95 -7.82 -14.47 0.66
N VAL A 96 -7.49 -13.96 1.84
CA VAL A 96 -7.12 -12.55 2.03
C VAL A 96 -5.64 -12.43 2.34
N ASP A 97 -4.98 -11.53 1.62
CA ASP A 97 -3.61 -11.10 1.89
C ASP A 97 -3.61 -9.78 2.65
N SER A 98 -2.86 -9.71 3.74
CA SER A 98 -2.79 -8.53 4.59
C SER A 98 -1.43 -8.34 5.25
N PHE A 99 -1.10 -7.10 5.57
CA PHE A 99 0.12 -6.69 6.25
C PHE A 99 -0.21 -5.96 7.55
N VAL A 100 0.50 -6.29 8.62
CA VAL A 100 0.38 -5.64 9.93
C VAL A 100 1.72 -4.98 10.27
N TYR A 101 1.72 -3.67 10.41
CA TYR A 101 2.87 -2.89 10.82
C TYR A 101 2.78 -2.62 12.31
N TYR A 102 3.74 -3.11 13.08
CA TYR A 102 3.79 -2.88 14.52
C TYR A 102 5.22 -2.57 14.98
N ARG A 103 5.35 -1.98 16.15
CA ARG A 103 6.65 -1.71 16.78
C ARG A 103 6.55 -1.89 18.28
N VAL A 104 7.66 -2.24 18.91
CA VAL A 104 7.74 -2.30 20.37
C VAL A 104 7.89 -0.88 20.92
N VAL A 105 7.02 -0.48 21.83
CA VAL A 105 7.11 0.79 22.57
C VAL A 105 7.74 0.57 23.93
N ASP A 106 7.31 -0.49 24.63
CA ASP A 106 7.85 -0.88 25.92
C ASP A 106 8.55 -2.23 25.83
N PRO A 107 9.90 -2.26 25.73
CA PRO A 107 10.65 -3.50 25.63
C PRO A 107 10.61 -4.32 26.92
N VAL A 108 10.32 -3.72 28.08
CA VAL A 108 10.20 -4.46 29.34
C VAL A 108 8.96 -5.33 29.30
N LYS A 109 7.80 -4.74 28.97
CA LYS A 109 6.54 -5.48 28.83
C LYS A 109 6.62 -6.55 27.76
N ALA A 110 7.21 -6.24 26.61
CA ALA A 110 7.33 -7.19 25.49
C ALA A 110 8.13 -8.46 25.83
N VAL A 111 9.04 -8.39 26.81
CA VAL A 111 9.84 -9.55 27.23
C VAL A 111 9.29 -10.23 28.49
N CYS A 112 8.54 -9.51 29.33
CA CYS A 112 8.05 -10.02 30.60
C CYS A 112 6.62 -10.54 30.56
N GLU A 113 5.74 -9.90 29.78
CA GLU A 113 4.32 -10.25 29.73
C GLU A 113 4.03 -11.41 28.75
N VAL A 114 4.91 -11.62 27.76
CA VAL A 114 4.76 -12.66 26.74
C VAL A 114 6.09 -13.36 26.48
N GLU A 115 6.06 -14.69 26.37
CA GLU A 115 7.24 -15.51 26.06
C GLU A 115 7.86 -15.15 24.69
N ASP A 116 7.02 -15.16 23.66
CA ASP A 116 7.38 -14.71 22.31
C ASP A 116 6.33 -13.73 21.79
N TYR A 117 6.63 -12.44 22.00
CA TYR A 117 5.76 -11.35 21.57
C TYR A 117 5.56 -11.31 20.05
N VAL A 118 6.55 -11.76 19.26
CA VAL A 118 6.43 -11.80 17.79
C VAL A 118 5.39 -12.84 17.42
N HIS A 119 5.55 -14.07 17.90
CA HIS A 119 4.63 -15.15 17.58
C HIS A 119 3.20 -14.88 18.10
N ALA A 120 3.08 -14.39 19.34
CA ALA A 120 1.78 -14.05 19.93
C ALA A 120 1.04 -12.98 19.13
N THR A 121 1.73 -11.89 18.74
CA THR A 121 1.15 -10.82 17.93
C THR A 121 0.72 -11.32 16.55
N GLN A 122 1.51 -12.19 15.92
CA GLN A 122 1.16 -12.79 14.64
C GLN A 122 -0.10 -13.67 14.71
N MET A 123 -0.21 -14.48 15.77
CA MET A 123 -1.36 -15.34 16.00
C MET A 123 -2.61 -14.52 16.33
N LEU A 124 -2.47 -13.51 17.17
CA LEU A 124 -3.54 -12.57 17.50
C LEU A 124 -4.04 -11.84 16.25
N ALA A 125 -3.14 -11.27 15.46
CA ALA A 125 -3.48 -10.59 14.21
C ALA A 125 -4.28 -11.51 13.28
N LYS A 126 -3.84 -12.77 13.09
CA LYS A 126 -4.59 -13.76 12.30
C LYS A 126 -5.98 -14.05 12.85
N THR A 127 -6.13 -14.12 14.16
CA THR A 127 -7.41 -14.38 14.80
C THR A 127 -8.37 -13.21 14.59
N VAL A 128 -7.92 -11.98 14.85
CA VAL A 128 -8.72 -10.77 14.67
C VAL A 128 -9.07 -10.55 13.19
N LEU A 129 -8.09 -10.71 12.28
CA LEU A 129 -8.34 -10.65 10.84
C LEU A 129 -9.40 -11.66 10.41
N ARG A 130 -9.32 -12.91 10.89
CA ARG A 130 -10.32 -13.93 10.55
C ARG A 130 -11.70 -13.59 11.11
N ASP A 131 -11.76 -13.05 12.33
CA ASP A 131 -13.01 -12.74 13.00
C ASP A 131 -13.73 -11.57 12.32
N VAL A 132 -13.07 -10.43 12.15
CA VAL A 132 -13.65 -9.23 11.54
C VAL A 132 -14.02 -9.48 10.08
N LEU A 133 -13.12 -10.09 9.30
CA LEU A 133 -13.38 -10.36 7.87
C LEU A 133 -14.41 -11.49 7.67
N GLY A 134 -14.58 -12.39 8.64
CA GLY A 134 -15.60 -13.44 8.61
C GLY A 134 -17.02 -12.91 8.82
N HIS A 135 -17.17 -11.85 9.61
CA HIS A 135 -18.46 -11.17 9.82
C HIS A 135 -18.83 -10.21 8.69
N ALA A 136 -17.89 -9.85 7.83
CA ALA A 136 -18.11 -8.96 6.70
C ALA A 136 -18.78 -9.68 5.51
N GLU A 137 -19.58 -8.92 4.76
CA GLU A 137 -20.11 -9.32 3.44
C GLU A 137 -19.04 -9.10 2.36
N LEU A 138 -19.10 -9.83 1.25
CA LEU A 138 -18.06 -9.75 0.22
C LEU A 138 -17.95 -8.35 -0.41
N ASP A 139 -19.09 -7.71 -0.67
CA ASP A 139 -19.13 -6.37 -1.29
C ASP A 139 -18.51 -5.31 -0.38
N ASP A 140 -18.75 -5.44 0.92
CA ASP A 140 -18.19 -4.57 1.96
C ASP A 140 -16.66 -4.71 2.03
N LEU A 141 -16.11 -5.91 1.88
CA LEU A 141 -14.66 -6.13 1.82
C LEU A 141 -14.00 -5.46 0.61
N LEU A 142 -14.74 -5.34 -0.51
CA LEU A 142 -14.26 -4.72 -1.75
C LEU A 142 -14.44 -3.20 -1.76
N THR A 143 -15.46 -2.68 -1.06
CA THR A 143 -15.85 -1.27 -1.12
C THR A 143 -15.40 -0.46 0.10
N LYS A 144 -15.45 -1.05 1.31
CA LYS A 144 -15.21 -0.38 2.61
C LYS A 144 -13.89 -0.79 3.26
N THR A 145 -12.86 -1.07 2.46
CA THR A 145 -11.57 -1.58 2.96
C THR A 145 -10.91 -0.64 4.01
N THR A 146 -11.11 0.67 3.89
CA THR A 146 -10.56 1.67 4.83
C THR A 146 -11.19 1.61 6.21
N GLU A 147 -12.51 1.34 6.28
CA GLU A 147 -13.24 1.20 7.55
C GLU A 147 -12.80 -0.07 8.28
N PHE A 148 -12.74 -1.20 7.58
CA PHE A 148 -12.24 -2.46 8.16
C PHE A 148 -10.78 -2.38 8.58
N THR A 149 -9.94 -1.72 7.78
CA THR A 149 -8.53 -1.50 8.14
C THR A 149 -8.38 -0.79 9.47
N LYS A 150 -9.18 0.26 9.68
CA LYS A 150 -9.16 1.02 10.93
C LYS A 150 -9.69 0.19 12.09
N GLN A 151 -10.81 -0.51 11.91
CA GLN A 151 -11.40 -1.36 12.94
C GLN A 151 -10.43 -2.46 13.40
N ILE A 152 -9.81 -3.17 12.44
CA ILE A 152 -8.84 -4.23 12.74
C ILE A 152 -7.60 -3.65 13.45
N GLN A 153 -7.14 -2.46 13.04
CA GLN A 153 -6.04 -1.80 13.72
C GLN A 153 -6.38 -1.51 15.18
N GLU A 154 -7.54 -0.90 15.45
CA GLU A 154 -7.98 -0.55 16.81
C GLU A 154 -8.09 -1.78 17.71
N GLU A 155 -8.68 -2.86 17.19
CA GLU A 155 -8.86 -4.10 17.93
C GLU A 155 -7.52 -4.80 18.23
N ILE A 156 -6.60 -4.90 17.25
CA ILE A 156 -5.28 -5.48 17.52
C ILE A 156 -4.47 -4.59 18.49
N ASP A 157 -4.54 -3.26 18.37
CA ASP A 157 -3.83 -2.35 19.28
C ASP A 157 -4.31 -2.54 20.74
N GLU A 158 -5.63 -2.65 20.96
CA GLU A 158 -6.20 -2.88 22.29
C GLU A 158 -5.69 -4.19 22.94
N PHE A 159 -5.63 -5.28 22.18
CA PHE A 159 -5.11 -6.55 22.70
C PHE A 159 -3.59 -6.58 22.88
N THR A 160 -2.84 -5.77 22.12
CA THR A 160 -1.36 -5.76 22.13
C THR A 160 -0.75 -4.71 23.06
N ASP A 161 -1.53 -3.73 23.51
CA ASP A 161 -1.13 -2.69 24.47
C ASP A 161 -0.54 -3.26 25.79
N PRO A 162 -1.11 -4.31 26.41
CA PRO A 162 -0.53 -4.94 27.60
C PRO A 162 0.88 -5.48 27.37
N TRP A 163 1.17 -5.93 26.15
CA TRP A 163 2.48 -6.47 25.75
C TRP A 163 3.50 -5.38 25.41
N GLY A 164 3.11 -4.10 25.45
CA GLY A 164 3.99 -2.99 25.11
C GLY A 164 4.27 -2.85 23.62
N ILE A 165 3.37 -3.36 22.78
CA ILE A 165 3.44 -3.28 21.32
C ILE A 165 2.42 -2.27 20.84
N LYS A 166 2.80 -1.45 19.85
CA LYS A 166 1.92 -0.50 19.18
C LYS A 166 1.72 -0.94 17.75
N VAL A 167 0.47 -1.08 17.32
CA VAL A 167 0.13 -1.32 15.92
C VAL A 167 0.07 0.02 15.19
N SER A 168 0.98 0.23 14.23
CA SER A 168 1.05 1.46 13.45
C SER A 168 -0.04 1.51 12.37
N ALA A 169 -0.23 0.40 11.66
CA ALA A 169 -1.20 0.31 10.57
C ALA A 169 -1.45 -1.16 10.21
N VAL A 170 -2.65 -1.41 9.70
CA VAL A 170 -3.00 -2.66 9.01
C VAL A 170 -3.26 -2.30 7.55
N ALA A 171 -2.91 -3.17 6.61
CA ALA A 171 -3.20 -2.97 5.20
C ALA A 171 -3.71 -4.29 4.61
N ILE A 172 -4.95 -4.28 4.11
CA ILE A 172 -5.51 -5.37 3.33
C ILE A 172 -5.04 -5.18 1.89
N SER A 173 -4.27 -6.12 1.35
CA SER A 173 -3.70 -6.04 0.00
C SER A 173 -4.72 -6.49 -1.04
N ASP A 174 -5.08 -7.78 -0.98
CA ASP A 174 -5.89 -8.42 -2.02
C ASP A 174 -6.84 -9.46 -1.41
N VAL A 175 -8.02 -9.57 -2.01
CA VAL A 175 -9.01 -10.61 -1.71
C VAL A 175 -9.11 -11.52 -2.93
N LEU A 176 -8.55 -12.72 -2.81
CA LEU A 176 -8.54 -13.73 -3.87
C LEU A 176 -9.82 -14.57 -3.78
N LEU A 177 -10.61 -14.50 -4.85
CA LEU A 177 -11.86 -15.26 -5.00
C LEU A 177 -11.64 -16.49 -5.91
N PRO A 178 -12.44 -17.55 -5.74
CA PRO A 178 -12.49 -18.64 -6.70
C PRO A 178 -12.77 -18.12 -8.12
N ALA A 179 -12.06 -18.66 -9.11
CA ALA A 179 -12.10 -18.16 -10.48
C ALA A 179 -13.51 -18.13 -11.10
N GLU A 180 -14.40 -19.03 -10.70
CA GLU A 180 -15.79 -19.06 -11.16
C GLU A 180 -16.58 -17.82 -10.69
N MET A 181 -16.44 -17.46 -9.42
CA MET A 181 -17.14 -16.32 -8.83
C MET A 181 -16.57 -14.98 -9.33
N GLN A 182 -15.25 -14.89 -9.49
CA GLN A 182 -14.61 -13.70 -10.05
C GLN A 182 -15.13 -13.38 -11.45
N ARG A 183 -15.33 -14.41 -12.30
CA ARG A 183 -15.92 -14.23 -13.64
C ARG A 183 -17.38 -13.79 -13.57
N ALA A 184 -18.17 -14.36 -12.65
CA ALA A 184 -19.57 -14.00 -12.49
C ALA A 184 -19.75 -12.54 -12.06
N ILE A 185 -18.97 -12.09 -11.07
CA ILE A 185 -18.95 -10.70 -10.60
C ILE A 185 -18.47 -9.76 -11.70
N ALA A 186 -17.41 -10.12 -12.43
CA ALA A 186 -16.91 -9.31 -13.54
C ALA A 186 -17.99 -9.12 -14.62
N LYS A 187 -18.71 -10.19 -14.99
CA LYS A 187 -19.81 -10.13 -15.95
C LYS A 187 -20.99 -9.27 -15.46
N GLN A 188 -21.34 -9.38 -14.18
CA GLN A 188 -22.39 -8.55 -13.57
C GLN A 188 -21.98 -7.08 -13.55
N ALA A 189 -20.74 -6.78 -13.15
CA ALA A 189 -20.21 -5.42 -13.11
C ALA A 189 -20.12 -4.80 -14.51
N GLU A 190 -19.76 -5.58 -15.53
CA GLU A 190 -19.76 -5.14 -16.93
C GLU A 190 -21.17 -4.79 -17.41
N ALA A 191 -22.15 -5.67 -17.16
CA ALA A 191 -23.54 -5.42 -17.54
C ALA A 191 -24.13 -4.19 -16.83
N GLU A 192 -23.80 -3.98 -15.55
CA GLU A 192 -24.25 -2.80 -14.81
C GLU A 192 -23.56 -1.51 -15.25
N ARG A 193 -22.25 -1.57 -15.56
CA ARG A 193 -21.54 -0.44 -16.18
C ARG A 193 -22.11 -0.07 -17.54
N GLU A 194 -22.43 -1.06 -18.38
CA GLU A 194 -23.04 -0.83 -19.69
C GLU A 194 -24.45 -0.23 -19.56
N LYS A 195 -25.27 -0.73 -18.63
CA LYS A 195 -26.57 -0.15 -18.31
C LYS A 195 -26.44 1.30 -17.85
N ARG A 196 -25.52 1.60 -16.93
CA ARG A 196 -25.27 2.97 -16.43
C ARG A 196 -24.79 3.88 -17.55
N ALA A 197 -23.87 3.42 -18.40
CA ALA A 197 -23.39 4.18 -19.56
C ALA A 197 -24.53 4.54 -20.51
N ARG A 198 -25.43 3.59 -20.82
CA ARG A 198 -26.62 3.87 -21.66
C ARG A 198 -27.54 4.92 -21.05
N ILE A 199 -27.78 4.86 -19.74
CA ILE A 199 -28.62 5.85 -19.04
C ILE A 199 -27.97 7.24 -19.14
N ILE A 200 -26.67 7.35 -18.86
CA ILE A 200 -25.93 8.62 -18.94
C ILE A 200 -25.95 9.20 -20.36
N VAL A 201 -25.80 8.37 -21.40
CA VAL A 201 -25.90 8.81 -22.79
C VAL A 201 -27.31 9.30 -23.11
N ALA A 202 -28.34 8.54 -22.75
CA ALA A 202 -29.73 8.94 -22.98
C ALA A 202 -30.12 10.23 -22.24
N GLU A 203 -29.67 10.40 -21.00
CA GLU A 203 -29.84 11.64 -20.24
C GLU A 203 -29.09 12.80 -20.90
N GLY A 204 -27.86 12.56 -21.37
CA GLY A 204 -27.08 13.55 -22.12
C GLY A 204 -27.78 13.98 -23.42
N GLU A 205 -28.35 13.04 -24.17
CA GLU A 205 -29.12 13.31 -25.39
C GLU A 205 -30.40 14.11 -25.09
N TYR A 206 -31.12 13.77 -24.01
CA TYR A 206 -32.31 14.50 -23.58
C TYR A 206 -31.97 15.95 -23.22
N VAL A 207 -30.96 16.16 -22.38
CA VAL A 207 -30.50 17.50 -21.97
C VAL A 207 -30.01 18.29 -23.20
N ALA A 208 -29.28 17.65 -24.12
CA ALA A 208 -28.85 18.29 -25.35
C ALA A 208 -30.05 18.72 -26.22
N ALA A 209 -31.02 17.84 -26.43
CA ALA A 209 -32.23 18.14 -27.21
C ALA A 209 -33.05 19.27 -26.58
N GLU A 210 -33.23 19.27 -25.25
CA GLU A 210 -33.92 20.33 -24.53
C GLU A 210 -33.22 21.69 -24.72
N LYS A 211 -31.89 21.73 -24.57
CA LYS A 211 -31.11 22.96 -24.77
C LYS A 211 -31.12 23.43 -26.22
N MET A 212 -31.10 22.50 -27.18
CA MET A 212 -31.25 22.83 -28.60
C MET A 212 -32.63 23.41 -28.92
N ALA A 213 -33.70 22.87 -28.33
CA ALA A 213 -35.04 23.42 -28.49
C ALA A 213 -35.17 24.84 -27.92
N GLN A 214 -34.62 25.07 -26.72
CA GLN A 214 -34.54 26.41 -26.11
C GLN A 214 -33.73 27.38 -27.00
N ALA A 215 -32.60 26.93 -27.55
CA ALA A 215 -31.80 27.74 -28.46
C ALA A 215 -32.53 28.05 -29.77
N ALA A 216 -33.27 27.09 -30.33
CA ALA A 216 -34.06 27.28 -31.54
C ALA A 216 -35.17 28.33 -31.36
N GLU A 217 -35.85 28.34 -30.21
CA GLU A 217 -36.83 29.38 -29.87
C GLU A 217 -36.19 30.78 -29.82
N VAL A 218 -35.00 30.90 -29.23
CA VAL A 218 -34.23 32.16 -29.19
C VAL A 218 -33.81 32.59 -30.60
N TYR A 219 -33.35 31.65 -31.43
CA TYR A 219 -32.98 31.94 -32.82
C TYR A 219 -34.17 32.34 -33.68
N GLY A 220 -35.36 31.80 -33.42
CA GLY A 220 -36.60 32.12 -34.13
C GLY A 220 -37.13 33.55 -33.89
N LYS A 221 -36.75 34.21 -32.79
CA LYS A 221 -37.22 35.58 -32.47
C LYS A 221 -36.73 36.66 -33.43
N SER A 222 -35.60 36.45 -34.13
CA SER A 222 -35.06 37.42 -35.07
C SER A 222 -34.36 36.74 -36.27
N PRO A 223 -34.65 37.15 -37.51
CA PRO A 223 -34.01 36.60 -38.71
C PRO A 223 -32.47 36.74 -38.73
N ILE A 224 -31.93 37.77 -38.06
CA ILE A 224 -30.48 38.01 -37.99
C ILE A 224 -29.75 36.91 -37.21
N THR A 225 -30.39 36.32 -36.20
CA THR A 225 -29.76 35.31 -35.33
C THR A 225 -29.47 34.01 -36.06
N LEU A 226 -30.36 33.58 -36.97
CA LEU A 226 -30.12 32.43 -37.84
C LEU A 226 -28.93 32.68 -38.77
N LYS A 227 -28.79 33.92 -39.30
CA LYS A 227 -27.66 34.27 -40.15
C LYS A 227 -26.33 34.26 -39.39
N LEU A 228 -26.32 34.71 -38.13
CA LEU A 228 -25.14 34.61 -37.26
C LEU A 228 -24.76 33.16 -36.97
N ARG A 229 -25.74 32.28 -36.72
CA ARG A 229 -25.50 30.84 -36.53
C ARG A 229 -24.93 30.19 -37.80
N GLU A 230 -25.47 30.54 -38.96
CA GLU A 230 -24.94 30.10 -40.27
C GLU A 230 -23.46 30.51 -40.42
N LEU A 231 -23.11 31.77 -40.15
CA LEU A 231 -21.72 32.24 -40.20
C LEU A 231 -20.81 31.54 -39.18
N GLN A 232 -21.30 31.25 -37.97
CA GLN A 232 -20.55 30.45 -36.98
C GLN A 232 -20.32 29.03 -37.49
N THR A 233 -21.36 28.35 -38.01
CA THR A 233 -21.20 27.01 -38.56
C THR A 233 -20.22 26.98 -39.73
N LEU A 234 -20.22 28.00 -40.59
CA LEU A 234 -19.23 28.14 -41.66
C LEU A 234 -17.81 28.34 -41.11
N THR A 235 -17.66 29.03 -39.98
CA THR A 235 -16.35 29.24 -39.34
C THR A 235 -15.84 27.96 -38.68
N ASP A 236 -16.72 27.19 -38.03
CA ASP A 236 -16.38 25.89 -37.43
C ASP A 236 -16.02 24.86 -38.51
N ILE A 237 -16.80 24.81 -39.60
CA ILE A 237 -16.50 23.98 -40.78
C ILE A 237 -15.21 24.43 -41.46
N ALA A 238 -14.90 25.73 -41.53
CA ALA A 238 -13.62 26.20 -42.09
C ALA A 238 -12.42 25.83 -41.19
N ARG A 239 -12.65 25.62 -39.89
CA ARG A 239 -11.62 25.23 -38.91
C ARG A 239 -11.30 23.73 -38.99
N GLU A 240 -12.30 22.88 -39.17
CA GLU A 240 -12.09 21.46 -39.51
C GLU A 240 -11.71 21.36 -41.00
N LYS A 241 -10.50 20.93 -41.33
CA LYS A 241 -9.96 20.96 -42.72
C LYS A 241 -10.64 19.96 -43.71
N ASN A 242 -11.94 19.71 -43.59
CA ASN A 242 -12.73 18.88 -44.50
C ASN A 242 -13.76 19.74 -45.26
N LEU A 243 -13.49 19.98 -46.54
CA LEU A 243 -14.40 20.63 -47.47
C LEU A 243 -15.61 19.74 -47.75
N VAL A 244 -16.80 20.18 -47.34
CA VAL A 244 -18.07 19.64 -47.85
C VAL A 244 -18.91 20.80 -48.40
N VAL A 245 -19.27 20.70 -49.68
CA VAL A 245 -20.16 21.66 -50.35
C VAL A 245 -21.59 21.33 -49.97
N VAL A 246 -22.21 22.18 -49.16
CA VAL A 246 -23.64 22.13 -48.88
C VAL A 246 -24.30 23.26 -49.67
N THR A 247 -25.05 22.90 -50.72
CA THR A 247 -25.93 23.85 -51.44
C THR A 247 -27.38 23.55 -51.12
N SER A 248 -28.16 24.59 -50.85
CA SER A 248 -29.60 24.53 -50.56
C SER A 248 -30.46 24.66 -51.82
N THR A 249 -29.96 24.21 -52.98
CA THR A 249 -30.71 24.26 -54.24
C THR A 249 -31.40 22.92 -54.49
N THR A 250 -32.73 22.97 -54.59
CA THR A 250 -33.61 21.84 -54.96
C THR A 250 -33.40 21.38 -56.42
N ASP A 251 -32.54 22.07 -57.19
CA ASP A 251 -32.24 21.75 -58.58
C ASP A 251 -31.01 20.83 -58.74
N LEU A 252 -31.29 19.57 -59.05
CA LEU A 252 -30.30 18.50 -59.33
C LEU A 252 -29.29 18.81 -60.45
N ARG A 253 -29.56 19.81 -61.29
CA ARG A 253 -28.73 20.16 -62.47
C ARG A 253 -27.50 20.98 -62.10
N GLU A 254 -27.53 21.76 -61.02
CA GLU A 254 -26.38 22.56 -60.58
C GLU A 254 -25.36 21.75 -59.77
N LEU A 255 -25.80 20.66 -59.12
CA LEU A 255 -24.95 19.71 -58.41
C LEU A 255 -23.89 19.08 -59.33
N GLY A 256 -24.24 18.79 -60.58
CA GLY A 256 -23.31 18.20 -61.56
C GLY A 256 -22.12 19.12 -61.87
N ASN A 257 -22.37 20.42 -62.01
CA ASN A 257 -21.33 21.39 -62.35
C ASN A 257 -20.40 21.68 -61.15
N ILE A 258 -20.93 21.68 -59.93
CA ILE A 258 -20.15 21.95 -58.72
C ILE A 258 -19.31 20.73 -58.31
N VAL A 259 -19.82 19.50 -58.47
CA VAL A 259 -19.03 18.28 -58.29
C VAL A 259 -17.88 18.21 -59.30
N ALA A 260 -18.12 18.62 -60.55
CA ALA A 260 -17.07 18.70 -61.57
C ALA A 260 -15.98 19.74 -61.20
N LEU A 261 -16.38 20.91 -60.70
CA LEU A 261 -15.44 21.94 -60.20
C LEU A 261 -14.64 21.47 -58.98
N THR A 262 -15.26 20.73 -58.07
CA THR A 262 -14.60 20.20 -56.86
C THR A 262 -13.58 19.12 -57.23
N ARG A 263 -13.91 18.21 -58.15
CA ARG A 263 -12.95 17.24 -58.71
C ARG A 263 -11.78 17.92 -59.42
N ALA A 264 -12.04 18.99 -60.16
CA ALA A 264 -11.00 19.76 -60.85
C ALA A 264 -10.06 20.48 -59.85
N ALA A 265 -10.58 20.96 -58.73
CA ALA A 265 -9.76 21.59 -57.67
C ALA A 265 -8.93 20.56 -56.88
N VAL A 266 -9.50 19.40 -56.54
CA VAL A 266 -8.80 18.31 -55.83
C VAL A 266 -7.68 17.70 -56.70
N GLY A 267 -7.95 17.46 -57.99
CA GLY A 267 -6.94 16.94 -58.92
C GLY A 267 -5.75 17.88 -59.16
N LYS A 268 -5.93 19.20 -58.96
CA LYS A 268 -4.84 20.19 -59.03
C LYS A 268 -3.95 20.18 -57.79
N GLY A 269 -4.49 19.85 -56.62
CA GLY A 269 -3.73 19.78 -55.36
C GLY A 269 -2.78 18.58 -55.28
N GLU A 270 -3.15 17.43 -55.87
CA GLU A 270 -2.30 16.24 -55.90
C GLU A 270 -1.06 16.38 -56.81
N GLN A 271 -1.12 17.22 -57.85
CA GLN A 271 0.04 17.47 -58.70
C GLN A 271 1.10 18.39 -58.08
N VAL A 272 0.74 19.20 -57.08
CA VAL A 272 1.70 20.10 -56.40
C VAL A 272 2.47 19.39 -55.28
N LYS A 273 1.95 18.29 -54.71
CA LYS A 273 2.62 17.52 -53.65
C LYS A 273 3.66 16.50 -54.14
N LYS A 274 3.82 16.34 -55.46
CA LYS A 274 4.74 15.37 -56.08
C LYS A 274 5.98 16.00 -56.76
N LYS A 275 6.27 17.27 -56.48
CA LYS A 275 7.54 17.93 -56.85
C LYS A 275 8.27 18.42 -55.61
#